data_AF-A0A537NXG3-F1
#
_entry.id   AF-A0A537NXG3-F1
#
_cell.length_a   1.000
_cell.length_b   1.000
_cell.length_c   1.000
_cell.angle_alpha   90.00
_cell.angle_beta   90.00
_cell.angle_gamma   90.00
#
_symmetry.space_group_name_H-M   'P 1'
#
loop_
_entity.id
_entity.type
_entity.pdbx_description
1 polymer ?
#
loop_
_entity_poly.entity_id
_entity_poly.type
_entity_poly.pdbx_seq_one_letter_code
_entity_poly.pdbx_strand_id
1 'polypeptide(L)'
;LECAMEQRAIVKENRQLIGMITIRIPSDTKKPVSMIQVPLNLFLPAGVNVDVDGDLTQNYPFQTCNANGCFVGFPVSDTLLRQMLNGDKLNITFQYLNKKPMVLPMSLEGFTEAYNRIK
;
A
#
# COMPACT_ATOMS: atom_id res chain seq x y z
N LEU A 1 -21.17 6.17 7.28
CA LEU A 1 -20.08 5.18 7.42
C LEU A 1 -19.12 5.42 6.26
N GLU A 2 -17.84 5.71 6.54
CA GLU A 2 -16.83 5.74 5.48
C GLU A 2 -16.37 4.30 5.25
N CYS A 3 -16.62 3.76 4.06
CA CYS A 3 -16.17 2.41 3.70
C CYS A 3 -14.71 2.43 3.27
N ALA A 4 -14.00 1.35 3.54
CA ALA A 4 -12.62 1.14 3.11
C ALA A 4 -12.44 -0.31 2.65
N MET A 5 -11.50 -0.52 1.73
CA MET A 5 -11.01 -1.84 1.36
C MET A 5 -9.61 -2.03 1.92
N GLU A 6 -9.31 -3.23 2.39
CA GLU A 6 -8.04 -3.57 3.05
C GLU A 6 -7.47 -4.87 2.49
N GLN A 7 -6.15 -4.92 2.37
CA GLN A 7 -5.42 -6.15 2.12
C GLN A 7 -4.23 -6.23 3.08
N ARG A 8 -4.06 -7.40 3.70
CA ARG A 8 -3.02 -7.67 4.69
C ARG A 8 -2.06 -8.73 4.16
N ALA A 9 -0.77 -8.45 4.21
CA ALA A 9 0.26 -9.44 4.01
C ALA A 9 0.75 -9.96 5.36
N ILE A 10 0.53 -11.26 5.58
CA ILE A 10 0.83 -11.93 6.84
C ILE A 10 1.79 -13.08 6.56
N VAL A 11 2.90 -13.14 7.31
CA VAL A 11 3.82 -14.27 7.28
C VAL A 11 3.14 -15.47 7.90
N LYS A 12 3.03 -16.58 7.16
CA LYS A 12 2.30 -17.77 7.59
C LYS A 12 2.89 -18.41 8.85
N GLU A 13 4.21 -18.41 8.98
CA GLU A 13 4.93 -19.11 10.04
C GLU A 13 4.67 -18.53 11.44
N ASN A 14 4.66 -17.20 11.56
CA ASN A 14 4.55 -16.51 12.85
C ASN A 14 3.34 -15.57 12.95
N ARG A 15 2.47 -15.56 11.93
CA ARG A 15 1.30 -14.67 11.81
C ARG A 15 1.64 -13.17 11.92
N GLN A 16 2.87 -12.79 11.61
CA GLN A 16 3.31 -11.40 11.64
C GLN A 16 2.72 -10.63 10.46
N LEU A 17 2.10 -9.49 10.74
CA LEU A 17 1.71 -8.51 9.72
C LEU A 17 2.99 -7.84 9.18
N ILE A 18 3.29 -8.07 7.90
CA ILE A 18 4.46 -7.49 7.23
C ILE A 18 4.09 -6.41 6.22
N GLY A 19 2.80 -6.18 6.03
CA GLY A 19 2.30 -4.98 5.38
C GLY A 19 0.78 -4.99 5.32
N MET A 20 0.19 -3.80 5.27
CA MET A 20 -1.23 -3.60 5.05
C MET A 20 -1.42 -2.40 4.15
N ILE A 21 -2.30 -2.53 3.18
CA ILE A 21 -2.78 -1.40 2.39
C ILE A 21 -4.28 -1.23 2.63
N THR A 22 -4.67 0.02 2.87
CA THR A 22 -6.06 0.44 3.03
C THR A 22 -6.35 1.52 2.00
N ILE A 23 -7.42 1.35 1.22
CA ILE A 23 -7.91 2.38 0.30
C ILE A 23 -9.31 2.78 0.74
N ARG A 24 -9.54 4.09 0.86
CA ARG A 24 -10.84 4.68 1.17
C ARG A 24 -11.17 5.80 0.21
N ILE A 25 -12.45 6.11 0.08
CA ILE A 25 -12.96 7.22 -0.72
C ILE A 25 -13.65 8.20 0.25
N PRO A 26 -12.96 9.26 0.69
CA PRO A 26 -13.53 10.25 1.60
C PRO A 26 -14.78 10.89 0.99
N SER A 27 -15.78 11.12 1.83
CA SER A 27 -17.09 11.60 1.40
C SER A 27 -17.07 13.04 0.84
N ASP A 28 -16.12 13.85 1.27
CA ASP A 28 -15.91 15.24 0.90
C ASP A 28 -15.22 15.41 -0.46
N THR A 29 -14.12 14.68 -0.68
CA THR A 29 -13.29 14.82 -1.89
C THR A 29 -13.73 13.88 -3.01
N LYS A 30 -14.39 12.76 -2.67
CA LYS A 30 -14.73 11.67 -3.61
C LYS A 30 -13.53 11.15 -4.40
N LYS A 31 -12.31 11.31 -3.87
CA LYS A 31 -11.06 10.86 -4.48
C LYS A 31 -10.42 9.77 -3.64
N PRO A 32 -10.01 8.63 -4.22
CA PRO A 32 -9.39 7.56 -3.46
C PRO A 32 -8.07 7.99 -2.83
N VAL A 33 -7.88 7.62 -1.56
CA VAL A 33 -6.61 7.79 -0.84
C VAL A 33 -6.16 6.44 -0.30
N SER A 34 -4.87 6.18 -0.41
CA SER A 34 -4.22 4.98 0.10
C SER A 34 -3.47 5.28 1.39
N MET A 35 -3.47 4.31 2.30
CA MET A 35 -2.60 4.25 3.46
C MET A 35 -1.92 2.88 3.47
N ILE A 36 -0.59 2.88 3.48
CA ILE A 36 0.24 1.70 3.63
C ILE A 36 0.83 1.71 5.05
N GLN A 37 0.70 0.58 5.74
CA GLN A 37 1.43 0.27 6.97
C GLN A 37 2.45 -0.83 6.68
N VAL A 38 3.70 -0.61 7.11
CA VAL A 38 4.80 -1.57 7.02
C VAL A 38 5.48 -1.72 8.38
N PRO A 39 6.34 -2.74 8.59
CA PRO A 39 6.99 -2.99 9.87
C PRO A 39 7.92 -1.85 10.32
N LEU A 40 8.44 -1.99 11.53
CA LEU A 40 9.46 -1.10 12.10
C LEU A 40 10.89 -1.45 11.63
N ASN A 41 11.86 -0.66 12.08
CA ASN A 41 13.29 -0.81 11.77
C ASN A 41 13.61 -0.64 10.27
N LEU A 42 12.98 0.35 9.65
CA LEU A 42 13.17 0.72 8.25
C LEU A 42 14.12 1.90 8.09
N PHE A 43 14.81 1.95 6.96
CA PHE A 43 15.61 3.09 6.55
C PHE A 43 14.69 4.17 5.94
N LEU A 44 14.14 5.03 6.82
CA LEU A 44 13.13 6.02 6.47
C LEU A 44 13.47 6.94 5.28
N PRO A 45 14.73 7.39 5.08
CA PRO A 45 15.06 8.25 3.94
C PRO A 45 14.82 7.61 2.56
N ALA A 46 14.74 6.27 2.45
CA ALA A 46 14.42 5.61 1.19
C ALA A 46 12.93 5.70 0.80
N GLY A 47 12.05 6.02 1.76
CA GLY A 47 10.60 6.00 1.55
C GLY A 47 10.07 4.61 1.20
N VAL A 48 8.92 4.60 0.53
CA VAL A 48 8.26 3.39 0.01
C VAL A 48 8.03 3.57 -1.48
N ASN A 49 8.52 2.63 -2.27
CA ASN A 49 8.22 2.51 -3.69
C ASN A 49 6.95 1.69 -3.89
N VAL A 50 6.10 2.17 -4.78
CA VAL A 50 4.85 1.52 -5.17
C VAL A 50 4.79 1.43 -6.69
N ASP A 51 4.55 0.24 -7.21
CA ASP A 51 4.35 -0.02 -8.64
C ASP A 51 3.26 -1.09 -8.84
N VAL A 52 2.71 -1.16 -10.04
CA VAL A 52 1.82 -2.25 -10.44
C VAL A 52 2.53 -3.06 -11.51
N ASP A 53 2.72 -4.35 -11.27
CA ASP A 53 3.38 -5.29 -12.17
C ASP A 53 4.79 -4.88 -12.64
N GLY A 54 5.47 -4.01 -11.89
CA GLY A 54 6.79 -3.47 -12.23
C GLY A 54 6.75 -2.15 -13.02
N ASP A 55 5.57 -1.65 -13.36
CA ASP A 55 5.39 -0.45 -14.18
C ASP A 55 5.19 0.82 -13.35
N LEU A 56 5.81 1.92 -13.80
CA LEU A 56 5.63 3.28 -13.29
C LEU A 56 5.79 3.42 -11.76
N THR A 57 6.97 3.03 -11.25
CA THR A 57 7.29 3.13 -9.83
C THR A 57 7.19 4.56 -9.32
N GLN A 58 6.40 4.74 -8.26
CA GLN A 58 6.24 5.99 -7.52
C GLN A 58 6.86 5.84 -6.13
N ASN A 59 7.63 6.84 -5.69
CA ASN A 59 8.20 6.88 -4.35
C ASN A 59 7.40 7.82 -3.45
N TYR A 60 7.07 7.36 -2.26
CA TYR A 60 6.36 8.12 -1.25
C TYR A 60 7.15 8.14 0.07
N PRO A 61 7.37 9.31 0.67
CA PRO A 61 8.10 9.41 1.94
C PRO A 61 7.25 8.89 3.10
N PHE A 62 7.92 8.33 4.11
CA PHE A 62 7.25 8.00 5.37
C PHE A 62 6.68 9.26 6.04
N GLN A 63 5.43 9.16 6.48
CA GLN A 63 4.76 10.24 7.20
C GLN A 63 5.02 10.15 8.70
N THR A 64 4.96 8.93 9.26
CA THR A 64 5.18 8.69 10.69
C THR A 64 5.42 7.21 10.97
N CYS A 65 5.90 6.90 12.18
CA CYS A 65 5.94 5.55 12.72
C CYS A 65 5.44 5.57 14.17
N ASN A 66 4.76 4.50 14.60
CA ASN A 66 4.33 4.27 15.97
C ASN A 66 4.56 2.80 16.35
N ALA A 67 4.09 2.37 17.53
CA ALA A 67 4.27 0.99 18.00
C ALA A 67 3.75 -0.09 17.04
N ASN A 68 2.81 0.24 16.15
CA ASN A 68 2.21 -0.70 15.21
C ASN A 68 2.93 -0.79 13.86
N GLY A 69 3.77 0.19 13.51
CA GLY A 69 4.48 0.21 12.23
C GLY A 69 4.81 1.62 11.73
N CYS A 70 5.31 1.67 10.50
CA CYS A 70 5.56 2.91 9.75
C CYS A 70 4.49 3.10 8.68
N PHE A 71 4.08 4.34 8.47
CA PHE A 71 2.92 4.68 7.66
C PHE A 71 3.27 5.62 6.51
N VAL A 72 2.65 5.35 5.37
CA VAL A 72 2.74 6.15 4.16
C VAL A 72 1.34 6.36 3.60
N GLY A 73 0.94 7.60 3.42
CA GLY A 73 -0.35 7.96 2.84
C GLY A 73 -0.17 8.77 1.57
N PHE A 74 -0.95 8.45 0.53
CA PHE A 74 -0.89 9.16 -0.75
C PHE A 74 -2.26 9.13 -1.46
N PRO A 75 -2.59 10.17 -2.25
CA PRO A 75 -3.73 10.11 -3.15
C PRO A 75 -3.49 9.02 -4.21
N VAL A 76 -4.51 8.23 -4.49
CA VAL A 76 -4.47 7.28 -5.61
C VAL A 76 -4.80 8.07 -6.87
N SER A 77 -3.81 8.30 -7.72
CA SER A 77 -4.01 9.00 -9.00
C SER A 77 -4.87 8.16 -9.95
N ASP A 78 -5.51 8.81 -10.93
CA ASP A 78 -6.30 8.10 -11.95
C ASP A 78 -5.44 7.09 -12.73
N THR A 79 -4.17 7.42 -12.96
CA THR A 79 -3.20 6.51 -13.59
C THR A 79 -2.96 5.27 -12.73
N LEU A 80 -2.64 5.45 -11.45
CA LEU A 80 -2.39 4.33 -10.54
C LEU A 80 -3.65 3.48 -10.34
N LEU A 81 -4.82 4.12 -10.22
CA LEU A 81 -6.10 3.41 -10.13
C LEU A 81 -6.34 2.55 -11.37
N ARG A 82 -6.14 3.09 -12.57
CA ARG A 82 -6.27 2.32 -13.82
C ARG A 82 -5.30 1.16 -13.88
N GLN A 83 -4.06 1.33 -13.41
CA GLN A 83 -3.12 0.22 -13.33
C GLN A 83 -3.63 -0.85 -12.35
N MET A 84 -4.04 -0.48 -11.14
CA MET A 84 -4.56 -1.45 -10.16
C MET A 84 -5.82 -2.18 -10.63
N LEU A 85 -6.67 -1.55 -11.44
CA LEU A 85 -7.87 -2.17 -12.01
C LEU A 85 -7.57 -3.20 -13.11
N ASN A 86 -6.41 -3.11 -13.77
CA ASN A 86 -6.04 -3.94 -14.92
C ASN A 86 -4.80 -4.82 -14.68
N GLY A 87 -4.13 -4.66 -13.54
CA GLY A 87 -2.90 -5.37 -13.20
C GLY A 87 -3.14 -6.55 -12.25
N ASP A 88 -2.08 -7.31 -12.03
CA ASP A 88 -2.12 -8.54 -11.23
C ASP A 88 -1.59 -8.31 -9.81
N LYS A 89 -0.58 -7.46 -9.64
CA LYS A 89 0.09 -7.21 -8.36
C LYS A 89 0.45 -5.75 -8.16
N LEU A 90 0.13 -5.25 -6.97
CA LEU A 90 0.70 -4.02 -6.43
C LEU A 90 1.95 -4.37 -5.61
N ASN A 91 3.12 -3.92 -6.03
CA ASN A 91 4.35 -4.13 -5.28
C ASN A 91 4.59 -2.96 -4.33
N ILE A 92 4.81 -3.27 -3.06
CA ILE A 92 5.21 -2.31 -2.03
C ILE A 92 6.66 -2.62 -1.65
N THR A 93 7.58 -1.71 -1.94
CA THR A 93 9.01 -1.91 -1.70
C THR A 93 9.54 -0.91 -0.68
N PHE A 94 10.18 -1.41 0.37
CA PHE A 94 10.80 -0.61 1.43
C PHE A 94 12.17 -1.19 1.80
N GLN A 95 13.00 -0.43 2.53
CA GLN A 95 14.35 -0.86 2.93
C GLN A 95 14.47 -0.98 4.44
N TYR A 96 15.13 -2.05 4.90
CA TYR A 96 15.58 -2.17 6.29
C TYR A 96 16.78 -1.26 6.56
N LEU A 97 17.17 -1.10 7.84
CA LEU A 97 18.33 -0.28 8.23
C LEU A 97 19.66 -0.68 7.55
N ASN A 98 19.80 -1.95 7.17
CA ASN A 98 20.95 -2.45 6.40
C ASN A 98 20.88 -2.14 4.89
N LYS A 99 19.91 -1.30 4.47
CA LYS A 99 19.64 -0.92 3.08
C LYS A 99 19.27 -2.07 2.15
N LYS A 100 18.95 -3.26 2.68
CA LYS A 100 18.39 -4.35 1.87
C LYS A 100 16.92 -4.06 1.56
N PRO A 101 16.51 -4.09 0.28
CA PRO A 101 15.12 -3.91 -0.10
C PRO A 101 14.31 -5.16 0.29
N MET A 102 13.05 -4.92 0.67
CA MET A 102 12.01 -5.90 0.84
C MET A 102 10.89 -5.55 -0.12
N VAL A 103 10.50 -6.50 -0.96
CA VAL A 103 9.37 -6.36 -1.88
C VAL A 103 8.20 -7.14 -1.32
N LEU A 104 7.06 -6.48 -1.19
CA LEU A 104 5.81 -7.07 -0.76
C LEU A 104 4.82 -7.07 -1.92
N PRO A 105 4.65 -8.22 -2.62
CA PRO A 105 3.67 -8.33 -3.69
C PRO A 105 2.26 -8.50 -3.11
N MET A 106 1.40 -7.53 -3.37
CA MET A 106 0.00 -7.52 -2.97
C MET A 106 -0.86 -7.92 -4.17
N SER A 107 -1.63 -9.01 -4.06
CA SER A 107 -2.49 -9.47 -5.16
C SER A 107 -3.59 -8.44 -5.45
N LEU A 108 -3.81 -8.10 -6.72
CA LEU A 108 -4.94 -7.28 -7.18
C LEU A 108 -6.16 -8.12 -7.56
N GLU A 109 -6.13 -9.44 -7.34
CA GLU A 109 -7.30 -10.29 -7.50
C GLU A 109 -8.46 -9.79 -6.64
N GLY A 110 -9.63 -9.57 -7.26
CA GLY A 110 -10.81 -9.02 -6.59
C GLY A 110 -10.76 -7.52 -6.31
N PHE A 111 -9.68 -6.82 -6.64
CA PHE A 111 -9.54 -5.38 -6.40
C PHE A 111 -10.67 -4.57 -7.04
N THR A 112 -10.98 -4.83 -8.32
CA THR A 112 -12.03 -4.13 -9.07
C THR A 112 -13.41 -4.30 -8.42
N GLU A 113 -13.74 -5.51 -7.96
CA GLU A 113 -15.02 -5.75 -7.28
C GLU A 113 -15.08 -4.98 -5.95
N ALA A 114 -14.02 -5.09 -5.13
CA ALA A 114 -13.95 -4.42 -3.84
C ALA A 114 -13.99 -2.89 -3.98
N TYR A 115 -13.27 -2.32 -4.96
CA TYR A 115 -13.26 -0.89 -5.24
C TYR A 115 -14.64 -0.36 -5.61
N ASN A 116 -15.38 -1.10 -6.45
CA ASN A 116 -16.74 -0.73 -6.84
C ASN A 116 -17.73 -0.75 -5.67
N ARG A 117 -17.48 -1.52 -4.60
CA ARG A 117 -18.32 -1.56 -3.40
C ARG A 117 -18.09 -0.40 -2.44
N ILE A 118 -16.94 0.29 -2.52
CA ILE A 118 -16.60 1.40 -1.62
C ILE A 118 -16.72 2.79 -2.29
N LYS A 119 -17.00 2.83 -3.59
CA LYS A 119 -17.18 4.04 -4.39
C LYS A 119 -18.50 4.76 -4.11
#